data_AF-A0A935UMC2-F1
#
_entry.id   AF-A0A935UMC2-F1
#
_cell.length_a   1.000
_cell.length_b   1.000
_cell.length_c   1.000
_cell.angle_alpha   90.00
_cell.angle_beta   90.00
_cell.angle_gamma   90.00
#
_symmetry.space_group_name_H-M   'P 1'
#
loop_
_entity.id
_entity.type
_entity.pdbx_description
1 polymer ?
#
loop_
_entity_poly.entity_id
_entity_poly.type
_entity_poly.pdbx_seq_one_letter_code
_entity_poly.pdbx_strand_id
1 'polypeptide(L)'
;MDNCRTLRFPQLAAVAVLILVAAGAALASDLSGEITAEYVGQRGIGEWCYTLAVTWQNEPNRGLSHLNLSLGAGTDCSESEINSDVLWGVNAGMVISSDFTREILCLAQYEGNGDPSLNITEPVLKFEPHPGSIRGPGAVGWGRLVFYSDKPPAQIVTPNSFLSQKFGTYSSFGQVTGVFPALPCDPVASQESAWGEVKALYGAR
;
A
#
# COMPACT_ATOMS: atom_id res chain seq x y z
N MET A 1 10.84 -11.85 12.43
CA MET A 1 11.21 -11.89 11.01
C MET A 1 11.28 -10.44 10.53
N ASP A 2 12.25 -9.67 11.03
CA ASP A 2 12.37 -8.21 10.77
C ASP A 2 13.56 -7.96 9.86
N ASN A 3 13.44 -8.46 8.64
CA ASN A 3 14.55 -8.50 7.67
C ASN A 3 14.49 -7.38 6.62
N CYS A 4 13.38 -6.64 6.49
CA CYS A 4 13.48 -5.22 6.16
C CYS A 4 14.37 -4.65 7.26
N ARG A 5 15.64 -4.39 6.95
CA ARG A 5 16.65 -4.04 7.96
C ARG A 5 16.00 -3.11 8.97
N THR A 6 16.10 -3.43 10.25
CA THR A 6 17.07 -2.58 10.93
C THR A 6 16.78 -1.11 10.73
N LEU A 7 15.56 -0.61 10.96
CA LEU A 7 15.36 0.82 11.08
C LEU A 7 16.09 1.24 12.35
N ARG A 8 17.42 1.30 12.27
CA ARG A 8 18.08 2.54 12.59
C ARG A 8 17.20 3.55 11.89
N PHE A 9 16.38 4.26 12.65
CA PHE A 9 15.94 5.58 12.28
C PHE A 9 17.16 6.19 11.60
N PRO A 10 17.25 6.29 10.25
CA PRO A 10 18.20 7.25 9.75
C PRO A 10 17.78 8.51 10.48
N GLN A 11 18.71 9.22 11.11
CA GLN A 11 18.46 10.61 11.43
C GLN A 11 17.89 11.17 10.15
N LEU A 12 16.56 11.32 10.14
CA LEU A 12 15.82 11.78 9.00
C LEU A 12 16.51 13.11 8.74
N ALA A 13 17.20 13.21 7.59
CA ALA A 13 17.24 14.50 6.93
C ALA A 13 15.77 14.89 6.91
N ALA A 14 15.43 15.83 7.79
CA ALA A 14 14.08 16.09 8.20
C ALA A 14 13.30 16.44 6.94
N VAL A 15 12.59 15.47 6.39
CA VAL A 15 11.44 15.76 5.53
C VAL A 15 10.46 16.33 6.54
N ALA A 16 10.56 17.64 6.74
CA ALA A 16 9.60 18.41 7.49
C ALA A 16 8.30 18.27 6.72
N VAL A 17 7.52 17.24 7.06
CA VAL A 17 6.11 17.17 6.71
C VAL A 17 5.49 18.32 7.50
N LEU A 18 5.40 19.47 6.86
CA LEU A 18 4.73 20.63 7.40
C LEU A 18 3.23 20.31 7.40
N ILE A 19 2.74 19.78 8.51
CA ILE A 19 1.30 19.58 8.72
C ILE A 19 0.70 20.96 8.95
N LEU A 20 0.19 21.57 7.88
CA LEU A 20 -0.64 22.76 7.99
C LEU A 20 -2.00 22.31 8.54
N VAL A 21 -2.21 22.49 9.84
CA VAL A 21 -3.52 22.26 10.46
C VAL A 21 -4.44 23.41 10.05
N ALA A 22 -5.09 23.27 8.90
CA ALA A 22 -6.18 24.16 8.51
C ALA A 22 -7.39 23.83 9.38
N ALA A 23 -7.61 24.63 10.42
CA ALA A 23 -8.82 24.58 11.21
C ALA A 23 -10.01 25.09 10.38
N GLY A 24 -10.88 24.18 9.97
CA GLY A 24 -12.25 24.50 9.54
C GLY A 24 -12.57 24.19 8.08
N ALA A 25 -13.09 23.00 7.84
CA ALA A 25 -14.06 22.67 6.79
C ALA A 25 -14.60 21.26 7.09
N ALA A 26 -15.79 20.91 6.61
CA ALA A 26 -16.41 19.59 6.78
C ALA A 26 -15.37 18.47 6.59
N LEU A 27 -15.21 17.61 7.60
CA LEU A 27 -14.11 16.64 7.66
C LEU A 27 -14.32 15.55 6.60
N ALA A 28 -13.84 15.82 5.39
CA ALA A 28 -13.53 14.78 4.43
C ALA A 28 -12.57 13.81 5.13
N SER A 29 -12.85 12.52 4.98
CA SER A 29 -11.94 11.47 5.39
C SER A 29 -10.74 11.50 4.44
N ASP A 30 -9.59 11.93 4.93
CA ASP A 30 -8.37 12.00 4.14
C ASP A 30 -7.55 10.73 4.40
N LEU A 31 -7.07 10.14 3.31
CA LEU A 31 -6.24 8.95 3.31
C LEU A 31 -5.19 9.08 2.22
N SER A 32 -3.93 8.92 2.59
CA SER A 32 -2.82 8.96 1.65
C SER A 32 -1.70 8.05 2.10
N GLY A 33 -0.94 7.54 1.14
CA GLY A 33 0.26 6.77 1.43
C GLY A 33 1.35 6.91 0.37
N GLU A 34 2.55 6.53 0.76
CA GLU A 34 3.72 6.45 -0.09
C GLU A 34 4.34 5.07 0.10
N ILE A 35 4.61 4.36 -1.00
CA ILE A 35 5.30 3.08 -0.96
C ILE A 35 6.74 3.25 -1.45
N THR A 36 7.68 2.76 -0.64
CA THR A 36 9.10 2.65 -0.97
C THR A 36 9.51 1.20 -1.00
N ALA A 37 10.58 0.86 -1.74
CA ALA A 37 11.09 -0.51 -1.82
C ALA A 37 12.59 -0.58 -1.54
N GLU A 38 13.03 -1.63 -0.85
CA GLU A 38 14.44 -1.96 -0.61
C GLU A 38 14.71 -3.40 -1.04
N TYR A 39 15.80 -3.61 -1.79
CA TYR A 39 16.27 -4.95 -2.09
C TYR A 39 16.88 -5.59 -0.84
N VAL A 40 16.31 -6.69 -0.37
CA VAL A 40 16.73 -7.39 0.86
C VAL A 40 17.44 -8.72 0.59
N GLY A 41 17.52 -9.13 -0.68
CA GLY A 41 18.10 -10.38 -1.16
C GLY A 41 17.16 -11.57 -1.00
N GLN A 42 17.51 -12.73 -1.59
CA GLN A 42 16.70 -13.94 -1.52
C GLN A 42 16.64 -14.51 -0.10
N ARG A 43 15.59 -14.17 0.64
CA ARG A 43 15.38 -14.60 2.04
C ARG A 43 14.24 -15.61 2.23
N GLY A 44 13.73 -16.19 1.14
CA GLY A 44 12.59 -17.12 1.17
C GLY A 44 11.25 -16.48 1.57
N ILE A 45 11.23 -15.15 1.75
CA ILE A 45 10.04 -14.35 2.07
C ILE A 45 9.83 -13.23 1.05
N GLY A 46 10.60 -13.21 -0.04
CA GLY A 46 10.67 -12.11 -1.01
C GLY A 46 12.08 -11.56 -1.16
N GLU A 47 12.46 -11.18 -2.38
CA GLU A 47 13.70 -10.45 -2.68
C GLU A 47 13.64 -8.96 -2.33
N TRP A 48 12.44 -8.38 -2.33
CA TRP A 48 12.17 -6.97 -2.11
C TRP A 48 11.27 -6.76 -0.90
N CYS A 49 11.59 -5.76 -0.09
CA CYS A 49 10.76 -5.26 1.00
C CYS A 49 10.09 -3.96 0.56
N TYR A 50 8.76 -3.92 0.63
CA TYR A 50 7.95 -2.73 0.38
C TYR A 50 7.48 -2.15 1.70
N THR A 51 7.68 -0.86 1.88
CA THR A 51 7.19 -0.10 3.04
C THR A 51 6.15 0.91 2.57
N LEU A 52 4.91 0.76 3.04
CA LEU A 52 3.84 1.74 2.95
C LEU A 52 3.88 2.65 4.17
N ALA A 53 4.22 3.92 3.97
CA ALA A 53 3.97 4.98 4.94
C ALA A 53 2.57 5.56 4.67
N VAL A 54 1.68 5.50 5.65
CA VAL A 54 0.27 5.91 5.52
C VAL A 54 -0.07 6.99 6.52
N THR A 55 -0.92 7.94 6.13
CA THR A 55 -1.59 8.88 7.04
C THR A 55 -3.09 8.82 6.83
N TRP A 56 -3.86 8.91 7.92
CA TRP A 56 -5.31 8.99 7.85
C TRP A 56 -5.86 10.08 8.77
N GLN A 57 -6.99 10.65 8.37
CA GLN A 57 -7.79 11.57 9.16
C GLN A 57 -9.28 11.26 8.93
N ASN A 58 -9.94 10.83 9.99
CA ASN A 58 -11.36 10.47 10.01
C ASN A 58 -12.17 11.47 10.84
N GLU A 59 -13.49 11.33 10.81
CA GLU A 59 -14.36 12.07 11.73
C GLU A 59 -13.98 11.81 13.21
N PRO A 60 -14.19 12.79 14.11
CA PRO A 60 -13.93 12.62 15.53
C PRO A 60 -14.70 11.41 16.07
N ASN A 61 -14.04 10.65 16.96
CA ASN A 61 -14.55 9.40 17.54
C ASN A 61 -14.64 8.19 16.61
N ARG A 62 -14.23 8.28 15.35
CA ARG A 62 -14.20 7.13 14.43
C ARG A 62 -12.79 6.60 14.26
N GLY A 63 -12.44 5.63 15.09
CA GLY A 63 -11.15 4.95 15.01
C GLY A 63 -10.97 4.19 13.69
N LEU A 64 -9.75 4.15 13.18
CA LEU A 64 -9.36 3.26 12.10
C LEU A 64 -9.65 1.80 12.48
N SER A 65 -10.40 1.09 11.63
CA SER A 65 -10.66 -0.34 11.77
C SER A 65 -9.64 -1.16 11.00
N HIS A 66 -9.38 -0.83 9.74
CA HIS A 66 -8.35 -1.43 8.90
C HIS A 66 -8.11 -0.57 7.66
N LEU A 67 -7.00 -0.87 6.98
CA LEU A 67 -6.62 -0.30 5.70
C LEU A 67 -6.56 -1.42 4.66
N ASN A 68 -6.97 -1.15 3.42
CA ASN A 68 -6.76 -2.07 2.31
C ASN A 68 -5.93 -1.37 1.24
N LEU A 69 -4.91 -2.09 0.75
CA LEU A 69 -4.12 -1.72 -0.41
C LEU A 69 -4.56 -2.60 -1.57
N SER A 70 -5.22 -2.00 -2.56
CA SER A 70 -5.63 -2.67 -3.79
C SER A 70 -4.41 -3.17 -4.55
N LEU A 71 -4.45 -4.45 -4.91
CA LEU A 71 -3.40 -5.13 -5.66
C LEU A 71 -3.78 -5.27 -7.15
N GLY A 72 -5.01 -4.91 -7.53
CA GLY A 72 -5.59 -5.29 -8.83
C GLY A 72 -6.48 -4.24 -9.50
N ALA A 73 -6.41 -2.96 -9.10
CA ALA A 73 -7.16 -1.91 -9.79
C ALA A 73 -6.61 -1.69 -11.22
N GLY A 74 -7.26 -2.34 -12.21
CA GLY A 74 -6.97 -2.21 -13.64
C GLY A 74 -6.22 -3.38 -14.28
N THR A 75 -6.21 -4.56 -13.66
CA THR A 75 -5.31 -5.65 -14.05
C THR A 75 -6.05 -6.96 -14.34
N ASP A 76 -5.69 -7.69 -15.41
CA ASP A 76 -6.17 -9.05 -15.72
C ASP A 76 -5.41 -10.15 -14.94
N CYS A 77 -4.76 -9.80 -13.82
CA CYS A 77 -4.01 -10.76 -13.01
C CYS A 77 -4.92 -11.85 -12.44
N SER A 78 -4.47 -13.10 -12.52
CA SER A 78 -5.09 -14.17 -11.75
C SER A 78 -4.73 -14.05 -10.27
N GLU A 79 -5.65 -14.46 -9.39
CA GLU A 79 -5.41 -14.56 -7.94
C GLU A 79 -4.14 -15.37 -7.61
N SER A 80 -3.84 -16.39 -8.43
CA SER A 80 -2.65 -17.23 -8.29
C SER A 80 -1.34 -16.50 -8.52
N GLU A 81 -1.29 -15.55 -9.48
CA GLU A 81 -0.08 -14.77 -9.76
C GLU A 81 0.22 -13.79 -8.64
N ILE A 82 -0.82 -13.11 -8.11
CA ILE A 82 -0.66 -12.18 -7.00
C ILE A 82 -0.22 -12.92 -5.73
N ASN A 83 -0.79 -14.10 -5.45
CA ASN A 83 -0.45 -14.91 -4.29
C ASN A 83 0.96 -15.52 -4.39
N SER A 84 1.47 -15.80 -5.60
CA SER A 84 2.86 -16.27 -5.76
C SER A 84 3.89 -15.15 -5.68
N ASP A 85 3.50 -13.95 -6.09
CA ASP A 85 4.45 -12.84 -6.29
C ASP A 85 4.50 -11.88 -5.09
N VAL A 86 3.42 -11.76 -4.31
CA VAL A 86 3.37 -10.92 -3.10
C VAL A 86 3.36 -11.83 -1.88
N LEU A 87 4.28 -11.59 -0.95
CA LEU A 87 4.44 -12.34 0.28
C LEU A 87 4.17 -11.41 1.47
N TRP A 88 3.30 -11.82 2.37
CA TRP A 88 2.92 -11.01 3.54
C TRP A 88 3.27 -11.74 4.84
N GLY A 89 3.84 -10.99 5.78
CA GLY A 89 4.04 -11.44 7.14
C GLY A 89 2.77 -11.24 7.96
N VAL A 90 2.49 -12.15 8.89
CA VAL A 90 1.42 -11.98 9.89
C VAL A 90 1.64 -10.66 10.64
N ASN A 91 2.90 -10.27 10.92
CA ASN A 91 3.23 -8.96 11.48
C ASN A 91 3.70 -8.02 10.36
N ALA A 92 2.86 -7.04 10.03
CA ALA A 92 3.07 -6.15 8.90
C ALA A 92 3.48 -4.74 9.32
N GLY A 93 3.86 -4.51 10.57
CA GLY A 93 4.31 -3.20 11.05
C GLY A 93 3.36 -2.61 12.07
N MET A 94 3.23 -1.29 12.11
CA MET A 94 2.50 -0.59 13.17
C MET A 94 1.77 0.65 12.68
N VAL A 95 0.71 0.99 13.40
CA VAL A 95 -0.05 2.24 13.28
C VAL A 95 -0.01 3.00 14.60
N ILE A 96 0.13 4.31 14.52
CA ILE A 96 0.36 5.22 15.65
C ILE A 96 -0.63 6.37 15.58
N SER A 97 -1.29 6.66 16.71
CA SER A 97 -2.18 7.81 16.83
C SER A 97 -1.41 9.13 16.72
N SER A 98 -2.05 10.19 16.20
CA SER A 98 -1.39 11.50 16.04
C SER A 98 -0.96 12.15 17.37
N ASP A 99 -1.60 11.77 18.48
CA ASP A 99 -1.23 12.19 19.83
C ASP A 99 -0.14 11.32 20.48
N PHE A 100 0.38 10.32 19.76
CA PHE A 100 1.40 9.36 20.21
C PHE A 100 1.01 8.56 21.46
N THR A 101 -0.28 8.48 21.80
CA THR A 101 -0.76 7.72 22.97
C THR A 101 -1.05 6.25 22.65
N ARG A 102 -1.12 5.88 21.37
CA ARG A 102 -1.50 4.54 20.91
C ARG A 102 -0.57 4.11 19.79
N GLU A 103 0.13 3.02 20.02
CA GLU A 103 0.99 2.35 19.05
C GLU A 103 0.51 0.90 18.98
N ILE A 104 0.05 0.47 17.82
CA ILE A 104 -0.64 -0.81 17.64
C ILE A 104 0.01 -1.54 16.50
N LEU A 105 0.42 -2.78 16.77
CA LEU A 105 0.90 -3.71 15.76
C LEU A 105 -0.22 -3.96 14.73
N CYS A 106 0.11 -3.92 13.46
CA CYS A 106 -0.79 -4.30 12.38
C CYS A 106 -0.44 -5.69 11.85
N LEU A 107 -1.48 -6.46 11.60
CA LEU A 107 -1.42 -7.70 10.86
C LEU A 107 -1.71 -7.43 9.39
N ALA A 108 -1.08 -8.18 8.47
CA ALA A 108 -1.48 -8.19 7.07
C ALA A 108 -2.12 -9.51 6.67
N GLN A 109 -3.17 -9.42 5.88
CA GLN A 109 -3.88 -10.54 5.28
C GLN A 109 -4.15 -10.25 3.81
N TYR A 110 -3.88 -11.22 2.96
CA TYR A 110 -4.33 -11.17 1.58
C TYR A 110 -5.79 -11.60 1.48
N GLU A 111 -6.58 -10.80 0.75
CA GLU A 111 -7.98 -11.06 0.47
C GLU A 111 -8.14 -11.13 -1.06
N GLY A 112 -7.99 -12.33 -1.63
CA GLY A 112 -8.01 -12.56 -3.08
C GLY A 112 -9.35 -12.21 -3.76
N ASN A 113 -10.45 -12.28 -3.01
CA ASN A 113 -11.78 -11.90 -3.48
C ASN A 113 -12.18 -10.46 -3.06
N GLY A 114 -11.21 -9.68 -2.59
CA GLY A 114 -11.42 -8.34 -2.05
C GLY A 114 -12.03 -8.32 -0.64
N ASP A 115 -12.36 -7.12 -0.18
CA ASP A 115 -12.93 -6.90 1.15
C ASP A 115 -14.45 -6.65 1.06
N PRO A 116 -15.29 -7.65 1.40
CA PRO A 116 -16.75 -7.50 1.35
C PRO A 116 -17.26 -6.45 2.35
N SER A 117 -16.47 -6.14 3.38
CA SER A 117 -16.81 -5.16 4.40
C SER A 117 -16.69 -3.72 3.88
N LEU A 118 -16.06 -3.53 2.71
CA LEU A 118 -15.93 -2.30 1.94
C LEU A 118 -16.58 -2.36 0.54
N ASN A 119 -17.23 -3.48 0.19
CA ASN A 119 -17.69 -3.78 -1.18
C ASN A 119 -16.58 -3.74 -2.24
N ILE A 120 -15.35 -4.11 -1.84
CA ILE A 120 -14.20 -4.24 -2.74
C ILE A 120 -14.19 -5.67 -3.26
N THR A 121 -14.06 -5.86 -4.57
CA THR A 121 -14.14 -7.18 -5.23
C THR A 121 -12.83 -7.60 -5.88
N GLU A 122 -11.89 -6.68 -6.01
CA GLU A 122 -10.54 -6.94 -6.49
C GLU A 122 -9.61 -7.38 -5.34
N PRO A 123 -8.53 -8.11 -5.65
CA PRO A 123 -7.57 -8.54 -4.64
C PRO A 123 -6.99 -7.37 -3.85
N VAL A 124 -6.94 -7.51 -2.51
CA VAL A 124 -6.33 -6.51 -1.63
C VAL A 124 -5.35 -7.12 -0.63
N LEU A 125 -4.41 -6.30 -0.19
CA LEU A 125 -3.68 -6.54 1.05
C LEU A 125 -4.34 -5.73 2.16
N LYS A 126 -4.96 -6.44 3.10
CA LYS A 126 -5.68 -5.89 4.24
C LYS A 126 -4.77 -5.79 5.44
N PHE A 127 -4.70 -4.61 6.04
CA PHE A 127 -3.93 -4.32 7.24
C PHE A 127 -4.87 -4.02 8.42
N GLU A 128 -4.90 -4.92 9.40
CA GLU A 128 -5.76 -4.80 10.57
C GLU A 128 -4.94 -4.55 11.84
N PRO A 129 -5.31 -3.59 12.70
CA PRO A 129 -4.74 -3.49 14.04
C PRO A 129 -4.94 -4.81 14.80
N HIS A 130 -3.91 -5.26 15.52
CA HIS A 130 -3.91 -6.55 16.20
C HIS A 130 -5.13 -6.69 17.14
N PRO A 131 -5.92 -7.78 17.05
CA PRO A 131 -7.20 -7.91 17.76
C PRO A 131 -7.05 -7.91 19.29
N GLY A 132 -5.86 -8.25 19.79
CA GLY A 132 -5.51 -8.15 21.22
C GLY A 132 -5.29 -6.72 21.73
N SER A 133 -5.38 -5.68 20.89
CA SER A 133 -5.25 -4.29 21.34
C SER A 133 -6.52 -3.84 22.07
N ILE A 134 -6.37 -3.30 23.28
CA ILE A 134 -7.50 -2.81 24.10
C ILE A 134 -8.18 -1.59 23.45
N ARG A 135 -7.45 -0.83 22.62
CA ARG A 135 -7.94 0.38 21.97
C ARG A 135 -7.47 0.42 20.51
N GLY A 136 -8.30 0.91 19.60
CA GLY A 136 -7.91 1.17 18.21
C GLY A 136 -7.03 2.42 18.05
N PRO A 137 -6.45 2.65 16.86
CA PRO A 137 -5.47 3.70 16.57
C PRO A 137 -6.01 5.13 16.73
N GLY A 138 -7.33 5.28 16.84
CA GLY A 138 -7.99 6.58 16.87
C GLY A 138 -8.31 7.10 15.47
N ALA A 139 -8.91 8.29 15.43
CA ALA A 139 -9.44 8.88 14.21
C ALA A 139 -8.38 9.54 13.33
N VAL A 140 -7.22 9.90 13.90
CA VAL A 140 -6.14 10.55 13.17
C VAL A 140 -4.84 9.87 13.56
N GLY A 141 -3.99 9.59 12.58
CA GLY A 141 -2.69 8.98 12.83
C GLY A 141 -1.93 8.66 11.57
N TRP A 142 -0.86 7.91 11.77
CA TRP A 142 0.05 7.48 10.72
C TRP A 142 0.52 6.06 10.97
N GLY A 143 0.99 5.40 9.93
CA GLY A 143 1.42 4.01 10.02
C GLY A 143 2.58 3.72 9.11
N ARG A 144 3.32 2.67 9.48
CA ARG A 144 4.33 2.07 8.64
C ARG A 144 4.04 0.59 8.51
N LEU A 145 3.67 0.20 7.31
CA LEU A 145 3.25 -1.14 6.97
C LEU A 145 4.23 -1.76 5.98
N VAL A 146 4.50 -3.05 6.10
CA VAL A 146 5.49 -3.77 5.30
C VAL A 146 4.90 -5.03 4.68
N PHE A 147 5.31 -5.28 3.45
CA PHE A 147 5.05 -6.52 2.72
C PHE A 147 6.25 -6.80 1.81
N TYR A 148 6.32 -8.00 1.26
CA TYR A 148 7.46 -8.45 0.47
C TYR A 148 7.00 -8.95 -0.90
N SER A 149 7.91 -8.98 -1.85
CA SER A 149 7.67 -9.57 -3.18
C SER A 149 8.99 -10.03 -3.78
N ASP A 150 8.94 -11.02 -4.67
CA ASP A 150 10.08 -11.38 -5.52
C ASP A 150 10.18 -10.48 -6.77
N LYS A 151 9.18 -9.62 -7.03
CA LYS A 151 9.21 -8.68 -8.14
C LYS A 151 9.95 -7.40 -7.77
N PRO A 152 10.69 -6.80 -8.73
CA PRO A 152 11.31 -5.49 -8.54
C PRO A 152 10.26 -4.38 -8.47
N PRO A 153 10.59 -3.19 -7.95
CA PRO A 153 9.67 -2.06 -7.90
C PRO A 153 9.43 -1.43 -9.28
N ALA A 154 8.17 -1.16 -9.59
CA ALA A 154 7.68 -0.32 -10.67
C ALA A 154 7.03 0.96 -10.13
N GLN A 155 7.00 2.04 -10.92
CA GLN A 155 6.40 3.30 -10.50
C GLN A 155 4.87 3.21 -10.49
N ILE A 156 4.25 3.74 -9.43
CA ILE A 156 2.79 3.85 -9.34
C ILE A 156 2.34 5.04 -10.20
N VAL A 157 1.33 4.81 -11.04
CA VAL A 157 0.66 5.87 -11.80
C VAL A 157 -0.35 6.60 -10.91
N THR A 158 -0.35 7.93 -10.96
CA THR A 158 -1.28 8.79 -10.22
C THR A 158 -2.13 9.64 -11.18
N PRO A 159 -3.38 9.98 -10.84
CA PRO A 159 -4.08 9.63 -9.60
C PRO A 159 -4.58 8.17 -9.60
N ASN A 160 -4.68 7.56 -8.42
CA ASN A 160 -5.24 6.22 -8.21
C ASN A 160 -6.10 6.20 -6.94
N SER A 161 -6.80 5.08 -6.71
CA SER A 161 -7.59 4.83 -5.50
C SER A 161 -7.13 3.54 -4.81
N PHE A 162 -5.82 3.28 -4.80
CA PHE A 162 -5.28 2.01 -4.32
C PHE A 162 -5.39 1.85 -2.81
N LEU A 163 -5.51 2.95 -2.06
CA LEU A 163 -5.68 2.87 -0.61
C LEU A 163 -7.15 3.03 -0.26
N SER A 164 -7.64 2.21 0.65
CA SER A 164 -8.95 2.40 1.26
C SER A 164 -8.88 2.15 2.75
N GLN A 165 -9.82 2.70 3.48
CA GLN A 165 -9.92 2.53 4.92
C GLN A 165 -11.35 2.26 5.36
N LYS A 166 -11.48 1.55 6.46
CA LYS A 166 -12.73 1.39 7.20
C LYS A 166 -12.67 2.06 8.55
N PHE A 167 -13.73 2.77 8.92
CA PHE A 167 -13.89 3.35 10.24
C PHE A 167 -15.37 3.33 10.66
N GLY A 168 -15.69 2.55 11.70
CA GLY A 168 -17.08 2.29 12.07
C GLY A 168 -17.88 1.65 10.91
N THR A 169 -19.00 2.27 10.54
CA THR A 169 -19.84 1.86 9.39
C THR A 169 -19.48 2.56 8.09
N TYR A 170 -18.40 3.33 8.06
CA TYR A 170 -18.01 4.19 6.95
C TYR A 170 -16.70 3.71 6.35
N SER A 171 -16.45 4.17 5.12
CA SER A 171 -15.24 3.90 4.39
C SER A 171 -14.84 5.11 3.55
N SER A 172 -13.56 5.15 3.19
CA SER A 172 -13.05 6.14 2.24
C SER A 172 -11.90 5.57 1.43
N PHE A 173 -11.61 6.23 0.32
CA PHE A 173 -10.52 5.89 -0.58
C PHE A 173 -9.49 7.02 -0.58
N GLY A 174 -8.25 6.64 -0.86
CA GLY A 174 -7.07 7.49 -0.81
C GLY A 174 -6.08 7.14 -1.92
N GLN A 175 -5.13 8.04 -2.11
CA GLN A 175 -4.10 7.88 -3.13
C GLN A 175 -2.84 7.24 -2.55
N VAL A 176 -2.14 6.49 -3.39
CA VAL A 176 -0.79 6.00 -3.11
C VAL A 176 0.19 6.55 -4.13
N THR A 177 1.36 7.00 -3.67
CA THR A 177 2.50 7.39 -4.51
C THR A 177 3.68 6.43 -4.32
N GLY A 178 4.72 6.60 -5.13
CA GLY A 178 5.97 5.84 -5.00
C GLY A 178 5.98 4.61 -5.91
N VAL A 179 6.31 3.43 -5.35
CA VAL A 179 6.54 2.21 -6.13
C VAL A 179 5.70 1.02 -5.68
N PHE A 180 5.46 0.09 -6.58
CA PHE A 180 4.74 -1.16 -6.32
C PHE A 180 5.51 -2.36 -6.88
N PRO A 181 5.30 -3.60 -6.42
CA PRO A 181 5.84 -4.76 -7.12
C PRO A 181 5.46 -4.72 -8.60
N ALA A 182 6.44 -4.92 -9.47
CA ALA A 182 6.25 -4.97 -10.92
C ALA A 182 5.49 -6.24 -11.29
N LEU A 183 4.19 -6.24 -11.00
CA LEU A 183 3.32 -7.36 -11.31
C LEU A 183 3.15 -7.42 -12.83
N PRO A 184 3.05 -8.61 -13.43
CA PRO A 184 2.90 -8.77 -14.89
C PRO A 184 1.73 -7.97 -15.49
N CYS A 185 0.80 -7.57 -14.64
CA CYS A 185 -0.44 -6.91 -14.95
C CYS A 185 -0.47 -5.43 -14.50
N ASP A 186 0.67 -4.87 -14.07
CA ASP A 186 0.78 -3.45 -13.78
C ASP A 186 0.14 -2.61 -14.90
N PRO A 187 -0.61 -1.54 -14.56
CA PRO A 187 -0.89 -0.48 -15.51
C PRO A 187 0.40 0.31 -15.73
N VAL A 188 1.47 -0.35 -16.16
CA VAL A 188 2.55 0.34 -16.85
C VAL A 188 1.81 1.01 -18.00
N ALA A 189 1.79 2.35 -18.04
CA ALA A 189 1.42 3.03 -19.27
C ALA A 189 2.19 2.30 -20.35
N SER A 190 1.49 1.64 -21.28
CA SER A 190 2.17 1.03 -22.40
C SER A 190 3.05 2.15 -22.94
N GLN A 191 4.36 2.05 -22.74
CA GLN A 191 5.24 2.74 -23.65
C GLN A 191 4.75 2.17 -24.96
N GLU A 192 4.18 3.03 -25.82
CA GLU A 192 4.05 2.69 -27.22
C GLU A 192 5.43 2.21 -27.58
N SER A 193 5.58 0.89 -27.68
CA SER A 193 6.77 0.33 -28.21
C SER A 193 6.67 0.70 -29.67
N ALA A 194 7.21 1.87 -30.01
CA ALA A 194 7.68 2.16 -31.33
C ALA A 194 8.87 1.22 -31.56
N TRP A 195 8.59 -0.08 -31.63
CA TRP A 195 9.31 -0.94 -32.55
C TRP A 195 8.99 -0.33 -33.90
N GLY A 196 9.91 0.51 -34.36
CA GLY A 196 9.87 1.04 -35.71
C GLY A 196 9.53 -0.10 -36.65
N GLU A 197 8.63 0.17 -37.59
CA GLU A 197 8.42 -0.68 -38.75
C GLU A 197 9.77 -1.21 -39.23
N VAL A 198 10.03 -2.50 -39.00
CA VAL A 198 11.07 -3.18 -39.76
C VAL A 198 10.50 -3.32 -41.16
N LYS A 199 10.75 -2.29 -41.95
CA LYS A 199 10.52 -2.26 -43.39
C LYS A 199 11.46 -3.30 -44.03
N ALA A 200 10.99 -4.51 -44.20
CA ALA A 200 11.64 -5.49 -45.07
C ALA A 200 11.11 -5.30 -46.50
N LEU A 201 11.89 -4.60 -47.33
CA LEU A 201 11.78 -4.58 -48.79
C LEU A 201 12.83 -5.53 -49.36
N TYR A 202 12.42 -6.67 -49.92
CA TYR A 202 13.03 -7.44 -51.03
C TYR A 202 12.00 -8.54 -51.38
N GLY A 203 11.53 -8.81 -52.60
CA GLY A 203 12.08 -8.63 -53.94
C GLY A 203 11.94 -9.96 -54.69
N ALA A 204 10.91 -10.09 -55.52
CA ALA A 204 10.65 -11.04 -56.61
C ALA A 204 11.15 -12.51 -56.52
N ARG A 205 10.21 -13.46 -56.62
CA ARG A 205 10.00 -14.28 -57.83
C ARG A 205 8.52 -14.63 -57.96
#